data_AF-A0A2U8WPL3-F1
#
_entry.id   AF-A0A2U8WPL3-F1
#
_cell.length_a   1.000
_cell.length_b   1.000
_cell.length_c   1.000
_cell.angle_alpha   90.00
_cell.angle_beta   90.00
_cell.angle_gamma   90.00
#
_symmetry.space_group_name_H-M   'P 1'
#
loop_
_entity.id
_entity.type
_entity.pdbx_description
1 polymer ?
#
loop_
_entity_poly.entity_id
_entity_poly.type
_entity_poly.pdbx_seq_one_letter_code
_entity_poly.pdbx_strand_id
1 'polypeptide(L)'
;MMGQIITVTFRGAELYGFRRDDAVFVALKPIVQAMGLDWSAQFRRLKRDPILSEGIAVMATPFGPGGTQEATCLRLDLLHGWFFTIDTSRIPDDATRESVQAYQREAYDVLHSAFTGGARPVPLASPAEAREPVPQALAVAMVTEARRTFGTRASGRLWRHLGLPWVDGMGEPPAQGVLPLGGAR
;
A
#
# COMPACT_ATOMS: atom_id res chain seq x y z
N MET A 1 31.56 -19.52 -1.23
CA MET A 1 32.00 -18.16 -1.62
C MET A 1 31.45 -17.19 -0.59
N MET A 2 32.27 -16.29 -0.04
CA MET A 2 31.81 -15.24 0.87
C MET A 2 30.86 -14.30 0.11
N GLY A 3 29.62 -14.21 0.58
CA GLY A 3 28.62 -13.32 -0.01
C GLY A 3 29.05 -11.86 0.13
N GLN A 4 28.80 -11.05 -0.90
CA GLN A 4 29.04 -9.62 -0.85
C GLN A 4 28.09 -9.00 0.18
N ILE A 5 28.65 -8.26 1.13
CA ILE A 5 27.85 -7.52 2.13
C ILE A 5 27.45 -6.18 1.52
N ILE A 6 26.16 -5.88 1.62
CA ILE A 6 25.57 -4.59 1.23
C ILE A 6 25.04 -3.98 2.51
N THR A 7 25.56 -2.83 2.90
CA THR A 7 25.03 -2.09 4.04
C THR A 7 24.19 -0.94 3.51
N VAL A 8 22.97 -0.80 4.03
CA VAL A 8 22.04 0.28 3.67
C VAL A 8 21.52 0.92 4.94
N THR A 9 21.67 2.24 5.07
CA THR A 9 21.00 2.99 6.13
C THR A 9 19.52 3.13 5.77
N PHE A 10 18.65 2.54 6.57
CA PHE A 10 17.20 2.62 6.43
C PHE A 10 16.60 3.27 7.67
N ARG A 11 16.05 4.48 7.51
CA ARG A 11 15.38 5.24 8.60
C ARG A 11 16.21 5.35 9.88
N GLY A 12 17.53 5.51 9.73
CA GLY A 12 18.48 5.61 10.82
C GLY A 12 18.99 4.27 11.39
N ALA A 13 18.53 3.14 10.86
CA ALA A 13 19.03 1.81 11.19
C ALA A 13 19.91 1.25 10.06
N GLU A 14 21.05 0.66 10.41
CA GLU A 14 21.92 -0.02 9.45
C GLU A 14 21.36 -1.41 9.11
N LEU A 15 21.01 -1.62 7.85
CA LEU A 15 20.55 -2.91 7.32
C LEU A 15 21.70 -3.63 6.66
N TYR A 16 21.89 -4.89 7.05
CA TYR A 16 22.90 -5.76 6.45
C TYR A 16 22.24 -6.71 5.46
N GLY A 17 22.51 -6.47 4.18
CA GLY A 17 22.22 -7.34 3.06
C GLY A 17 23.41 -8.27 2.76
N PHE A 18 23.12 -9.50 2.40
CA PHE A 18 24.10 -10.50 1.97
C PHE A 18 23.67 -11.01 0.61
N ARG A 19 24.49 -10.76 -0.41
CA ARG A 19 24.30 -11.38 -1.73
C ARG A 19 24.86 -12.80 -1.68
N ARG A 20 24.01 -13.78 -1.95
CA ARG A 20 24.40 -15.18 -2.10
C ARG A 20 23.68 -15.75 -3.31
N ASP A 21 24.44 -16.30 -4.24
CA ASP A 21 23.94 -16.77 -5.53
C ASP A 21 23.18 -15.63 -6.25
N ASP A 22 21.98 -15.90 -6.78
CA ASP A 22 21.13 -14.92 -7.47
C ASP A 22 20.15 -14.17 -6.54
N ALA A 23 20.34 -14.26 -5.22
CA ALA A 23 19.43 -13.64 -4.24
C ALA A 23 20.16 -12.71 -3.26
N VAL A 24 19.42 -11.70 -2.80
CA VAL A 24 19.83 -10.81 -1.71
C VAL A 24 19.05 -11.21 -0.46
N PHE A 25 19.76 -11.40 0.65
CA PHE A 25 19.20 -11.74 1.94
C PHE A 25 19.43 -10.61 2.92
N VAL A 26 18.46 -10.31 3.78
CA VAL A 26 18.56 -9.23 4.77
C VAL A 26 18.53 -9.82 6.17
N ALA A 27 19.47 -9.43 7.02
CA ALA A 27 19.45 -9.80 8.43
C ALA A 27 18.23 -9.16 9.12
N LEU A 28 17.33 -10.00 9.61
CA LEU A 28 16.03 -9.52 10.08
C LEU A 28 16.04 -9.12 11.55
N LYS A 29 16.84 -9.79 12.38
CA LYS A 29 16.90 -9.51 13.83
C LYS A 29 17.26 -8.05 14.16
N PRO A 30 18.27 -7.43 13.51
CA PRO A 30 18.56 -6.01 13.73
C PRO A 30 17.39 -5.09 13.37
N ILE A 31 16.67 -5.37 12.27
CA ILE A 31 15.48 -4.61 11.85
C ILE A 31 14.39 -4.67 12.91
N VAL A 32 14.08 -5.89 13.36
CA VAL A 32 13.05 -6.15 14.37
C VAL A 32 13.38 -5.43 15.67
N GLN A 33 14.64 -5.48 16.12
CA GLN A 33 15.09 -4.81 17.34
C GLN A 33 15.11 -3.29 17.20
N ALA A 34 15.54 -2.74 16.06
CA ALA A 34 15.54 -1.31 15.79
C ALA A 34 14.12 -0.71 15.81
N MET A 35 13.12 -1.51 15.43
CA MET A 35 11.71 -1.16 15.53
C MET A 35 11.09 -1.51 16.90
N GLY A 36 11.88 -1.86 17.92
CA GLY A 36 11.32 -2.19 19.24
C GLY A 36 10.35 -3.38 19.27
N LEU A 37 10.38 -4.25 18.26
CA LEU A 37 9.53 -5.44 18.18
C LEU A 37 10.22 -6.65 18.81
N ASP A 38 9.43 -7.59 19.33
CA ASP A 38 9.97 -8.84 19.88
C ASP A 38 10.45 -9.79 18.77
N TRP A 39 11.76 -10.08 18.74
CA TRP A 39 12.37 -11.01 17.80
C TRP A 39 11.72 -12.40 17.81
N SER A 40 11.44 -12.95 18.99
CA SER A 40 10.92 -14.31 19.11
C SER A 40 9.51 -14.45 18.52
N ALA A 41 8.67 -13.44 18.71
CA ALA A 41 7.35 -13.34 18.10
C ALA A 41 7.43 -13.21 16.58
N GLN A 42 8.31 -12.34 16.07
CA GLN A 42 8.47 -12.16 14.62
C GLN A 42 9.04 -13.41 13.94
N PHE A 43 10.02 -14.07 14.56
CA PHE A 43 10.58 -15.30 14.01
C PHE A 43 9.56 -16.45 13.96
N ARG A 44 8.73 -16.60 15.00
CA ARG A 44 7.62 -17.58 14.98
C ARG A 44 6.58 -17.24 13.91
N ARG A 45 6.34 -15.96 13.65
CA ARG A 45 5.42 -15.50 12.60
C ARG A 45 5.94 -15.90 11.22
N LEU A 46 7.21 -15.63 10.92
CA LEU A 46 7.84 -16.04 9.65
C LEU A 46 7.73 -17.55 9.43
N LYS A 47 8.02 -18.36 10.46
CA LYS A 47 7.95 -19.82 10.37
C LYS A 47 6.54 -20.37 10.14
N ARG A 48 5.50 -19.65 10.53
CA ARG A 48 4.09 -20.08 10.33
C ARG A 48 3.55 -19.68 8.97
N ASP A 49 4.17 -18.69 8.33
CA ASP A 49 3.75 -18.22 7.03
C ASP A 49 4.30 -19.16 5.93
N PRO A 50 3.45 -19.72 5.07
CA PRO A 50 3.88 -20.71 4.08
C PRO A 50 4.84 -20.13 3.04
N ILE A 51 4.79 -18.82 2.76
CA ILE A 51 5.65 -18.18 1.76
C ILE A 51 6.91 -17.63 2.42
N LEU A 52 6.77 -16.92 3.55
CA LEU A 52 7.93 -16.32 4.21
C LEU A 52 8.89 -17.37 4.77
N SER A 53 8.37 -18.53 5.20
CA SER A 53 9.21 -19.62 5.72
C SER A 53 10.17 -20.19 4.68
N GLU A 54 9.79 -20.23 3.40
CA GLU A 54 10.66 -20.63 2.28
C GLU A 54 11.82 -19.65 2.06
N GLY A 55 11.66 -18.40 2.50
CA GLY A 55 12.66 -17.34 2.36
C GLY A 55 13.70 -17.24 3.47
N ILE A 56 13.56 -18.05 4.53
CA ILE A 56 14.44 -17.99 5.70
C ILE A 56 15.76 -18.70 5.40
N ALA A 57 16.88 -18.01 5.63
CA ALA A 57 18.21 -18.60 5.58
C ALA A 57 19.00 -18.26 6.84
N VAL A 58 19.74 -19.23 7.38
CA VAL A 58 20.75 -18.97 8.40
C VAL A 58 22.08 -18.75 7.70
N MET A 59 22.69 -17.59 7.92
CA MET A 59 23.92 -17.18 7.25
C MET A 59 24.99 -16.83 8.27
N ALA A 60 26.23 -17.23 8.00
CA ALA A 60 27.39 -16.78 8.74
C ALA A 60 27.67 -15.30 8.43
N THR A 61 27.61 -14.44 9.44
CA THR A 61 27.77 -12.99 9.33
C THR A 61 28.99 -12.53 10.14
N PRO A 62 29.86 -11.67 9.59
CA PRO A 62 31.12 -11.30 10.25
C PRO A 62 30.97 -10.21 11.33
N PHE A 63 29.75 -9.73 11.61
CA PHE A 63 29.49 -8.54 12.42
C PHE A 63 29.13 -8.82 13.89
N GLY A 64 29.23 -10.06 14.34
CA GLY A 64 28.92 -10.42 15.72
C GLY A 64 30.02 -9.97 16.70
N PRO A 65 29.67 -9.54 17.93
CA PRO A 65 30.67 -9.36 18.99
C PRO A 65 31.33 -10.72 19.27
N GLY A 66 32.62 -10.85 18.90
CA GLY A 66 33.39 -12.10 19.01
C GLY A 66 33.61 -12.87 17.70
N GLY A 67 33.25 -12.31 16.54
CA GLY A 67 33.57 -12.90 15.22
C GLY A 67 32.34 -13.35 14.44
N THR A 68 32.53 -14.33 13.55
CA THR A 68 31.47 -14.87 12.70
C THR A 68 30.32 -15.43 13.53
N GLN A 69 29.13 -14.88 13.39
CA GLN A 69 27.91 -15.35 14.04
C GLN A 69 26.85 -15.74 13.03
N GLU A 70 26.04 -16.73 13.38
CA GLU A 70 24.86 -17.09 12.60
C GLU A 70 23.77 -16.02 12.73
N ALA A 71 23.36 -15.43 11.61
CA ALA A 71 22.23 -14.53 11.53
C ALA A 71 21.07 -15.20 10.79
N THR A 72 19.86 -15.01 11.30
CA THR A 72 18.64 -15.31 10.57
C THR A 72 18.37 -14.19 9.57
N CYS A 73 18.38 -14.57 8.30
CA CYS A 73 18.10 -13.68 7.19
C CYS A 73 16.81 -14.09 6.47
N LEU A 74 16.18 -13.12 5.82
CA LEU A 74 15.05 -13.31 4.93
C LEU A 74 15.43 -12.82 3.54
N ARG A 75 15.00 -13.51 2.47
CA ARG A 75 15.18 -13.00 1.12
C ARG A 75 14.55 -11.60 0.98
N LEU A 76 15.26 -10.68 0.33
CA LEU A 76 14.87 -9.27 0.20
C LEU A 76 13.52 -9.11 -0.51
N ASP A 77 13.24 -9.96 -1.50
CA ASP A 77 11.97 -9.99 -2.22
C ASP A 77 10.78 -10.40 -1.35
N LEU A 78 11.00 -11.03 -0.19
CA LEU A 78 9.94 -11.39 0.75
C LEU A 78 9.85 -10.41 1.93
N LEU A 79 10.77 -9.45 2.03
CA LEU A 79 10.83 -8.50 3.14
C LEU A 79 9.55 -7.67 3.25
N HIS A 80 9.03 -7.17 2.14
CA HIS A 80 7.78 -6.38 2.13
C HIS A 80 6.57 -7.22 2.58
N GLY A 81 6.51 -8.50 2.20
CA GLY A 81 5.48 -9.43 2.68
C GLY A 81 5.49 -9.55 4.20
N TRP A 82 6.68 -9.67 4.80
CA TRP A 82 6.81 -9.67 6.26
C TRP A 82 6.29 -8.39 6.91
N PHE A 83 6.63 -7.21 6.37
CA PHE A 83 6.13 -5.93 6.91
C PHE A 83 4.60 -5.85 6.91
N PHE A 84 3.92 -6.39 5.90
CA PHE A 84 2.45 -6.41 5.87
C PHE A 84 1.81 -7.37 6.87
N THR A 85 2.58 -8.32 7.42
CA THR A 85 2.08 -9.17 8.50
C THR A 85 2.00 -8.44 9.86
N ILE A 86 2.70 -7.31 10.00
CA ILE A 86 2.76 -6.55 11.26
C ILE A 86 1.49 -5.69 11.41
N ASP A 87 0.70 -6.03 12.42
CA ASP A 87 -0.49 -5.25 12.80
C ASP A 87 -0.05 -4.01 13.59
N THR A 88 -0.06 -2.86 12.93
CA THR A 88 0.38 -1.59 13.51
C THR A 88 -0.55 -1.10 14.62
N SER A 89 -1.80 -1.58 14.71
CA SER A 89 -2.71 -1.22 15.81
C SER A 89 -2.23 -1.77 17.16
N ARG A 90 -1.45 -2.87 17.14
CA ARG A 90 -0.94 -3.56 18.33
C ARG A 90 0.43 -3.07 18.79
N ILE A 91 1.00 -2.08 18.11
CA ILE A 91 2.28 -1.47 18.50
C ILE A 91 1.95 -0.35 19.50
N PRO A 92 2.43 -0.39 20.76
CA PRO A 92 2.11 0.65 21.73
C PRO A 92 2.88 1.96 21.49
N ASP A 93 4.13 1.84 21.04
CA ASP A 93 5.01 2.97 20.79
C ASP A 93 4.67 3.67 19.46
N ASP A 94 4.33 4.96 19.53
CA ASP A 94 3.86 5.71 18.37
C ASP A 94 4.96 5.96 17.34
N ALA A 95 6.21 6.17 17.76
CA ALA A 95 7.34 6.33 16.86
C ALA A 95 7.61 5.06 16.03
N THR A 96 7.57 3.90 16.69
CA THR A 96 7.65 2.59 16.04
C THR A 96 6.47 2.38 15.09
N ARG A 97 5.26 2.68 15.54
CA ARG A 97 4.04 2.54 14.74
C ARG A 97 4.15 3.36 13.46
N GLU A 98 4.57 4.61 13.55
CA GLU A 98 4.77 5.50 12.42
C GLU A 98 5.85 4.98 11.47
N SER A 99 6.97 4.48 12.01
CA SER A 99 8.05 3.89 11.21
C SER A 99 7.58 2.67 10.39
N VAL A 100 6.84 1.75 11.01
CA VAL A 100 6.28 0.56 10.32
C VAL A 100 5.24 0.97 9.28
N GLN A 101 4.32 1.88 9.61
CA GLN A 101 3.33 2.35 8.65
C GLN A 101 3.97 3.03 7.44
N ALA A 102 5.03 3.79 7.66
CA ALA A 102 5.69 4.49 6.58
C ALA A 102 6.48 3.53 5.67
N TYR A 103 7.09 2.46 6.22
CA TYR A 103 7.59 1.36 5.39
C TYR A 103 6.46 0.73 4.55
N GLN A 104 5.33 0.40 5.18
CA GLN A 104 4.20 -0.20 4.49
C GLN A 104 3.71 0.69 3.33
N ARG A 105 3.65 2.01 3.52
CA ARG A 105 3.35 2.99 2.47
C ARG A 105 4.37 2.97 1.33
N GLU A 106 5.67 3.03 1.63
CA GLU A 106 6.72 2.95 0.62
C GLU A 106 6.63 1.64 -0.18
N ALA A 107 6.33 0.51 0.48
CA ALA A 107 6.15 -0.77 -0.20
C ALA A 107 4.93 -0.77 -1.13
N TYR A 108 3.81 -0.17 -0.72
CA TYR A 108 2.65 0.03 -1.61
C TYR A 108 3.00 0.91 -2.81
N ASP A 109 3.75 2.00 -2.59
CA ASP A 109 4.14 2.93 -3.66
C ASP A 109 5.06 2.27 -4.69
N VAL A 110 6.01 1.44 -4.25
CA VAL A 110 6.88 0.65 -5.15
C VAL A 110 6.05 -0.30 -6.00
N LEU A 111 5.11 -1.03 -5.39
CA LEU A 111 4.23 -1.94 -6.12
C LEU A 111 3.37 -1.19 -7.14
N HIS A 112 2.75 -0.08 -6.74
CA HIS A 112 1.95 0.75 -7.64
C HIS A 112 2.79 1.32 -8.80
N SER A 113 3.98 1.82 -8.50
CA SER A 113 4.89 2.39 -9.49
C SER A 113 5.29 1.37 -10.56
N ALA A 114 5.44 0.10 -10.20
CA ALA A 114 5.73 -0.97 -11.14
C ALA A 114 4.59 -1.17 -12.17
N PHE A 115 3.33 -0.97 -11.79
CA PHE A 115 2.18 -1.08 -12.70
C PHE A 115 1.90 0.19 -13.52
N THR A 116 2.26 1.35 -12.98
CA THR A 116 1.91 2.66 -13.55
C THR A 116 3.09 3.38 -14.21
N GLY A 117 4.25 2.73 -14.29
CA GLY A 117 5.47 3.35 -14.83
C GLY A 117 5.98 4.51 -13.97
N GLY A 118 5.73 4.46 -12.66
CA GLY A 118 6.09 5.53 -11.73
C GLY A 118 5.14 6.73 -11.71
N ALA A 119 3.98 6.66 -12.36
CA ALA A 119 2.94 7.67 -12.16
C ALA A 119 2.47 7.58 -10.70
N ARG A 120 2.72 8.65 -9.93
CA ARG A 120 2.30 8.71 -8.53
C ARG A 120 0.78 8.52 -8.49
N PRO A 121 0.25 7.63 -7.62
CA PRO A 121 -1.19 7.59 -7.43
C PRO A 121 -1.65 9.01 -7.08
N VAL A 122 -2.66 9.50 -7.79
CA VAL A 122 -3.42 10.66 -7.31
C VAL A 122 -3.77 10.31 -5.86
N PRO A 123 -3.55 11.20 -4.88
CA PRO A 123 -4.02 10.94 -3.52
C PRO A 123 -5.46 10.43 -3.63
N LEU A 124 -5.85 9.46 -2.81
CA LEU A 124 -7.26 9.19 -2.58
C LEU A 124 -7.83 10.47 -1.95
N ALA A 125 -8.09 11.46 -2.80
CA ALA A 125 -8.69 12.70 -2.44
C ALA A 125 -10.00 12.29 -1.81
N SER A 126 -10.31 12.91 -0.67
CA SER A 126 -11.65 12.83 -0.15
C SER A 126 -12.61 13.13 -1.32
N PRO A 127 -13.71 12.38 -1.53
CA PRO A 127 -14.54 12.45 -2.74
C PRO A 127 -15.05 13.86 -3.11
N ALA A 128 -14.81 14.84 -2.25
CA ALA A 128 -15.13 16.24 -2.37
C ALA A 128 -14.17 17.07 -3.25
N GLU A 129 -12.89 16.70 -3.42
CA GLU A 129 -11.88 17.70 -3.85
C GLU A 129 -11.22 17.48 -5.22
N ALA A 130 -11.43 16.35 -5.90
CA ALA A 130 -10.90 16.12 -7.24
C ALA A 130 -11.97 15.56 -8.18
N ARG A 131 -12.95 16.40 -8.52
CA ARG A 131 -13.91 16.07 -9.58
C ARG A 131 -13.53 16.85 -10.82
N GLU A 132 -12.54 16.35 -11.56
CA GLU A 132 -12.39 16.78 -12.95
C GLU A 132 -13.74 16.52 -13.65
N PRO A 133 -14.25 17.48 -14.45
CA PRO A 133 -15.51 17.31 -15.15
C PRO A 133 -15.38 16.08 -16.05
N VAL A 134 -16.20 15.05 -15.80
CA VAL A 134 -16.24 13.85 -16.63
C VAL A 134 -16.51 14.30 -18.07
N PRO A 135 -15.67 13.92 -19.05
CA PRO A 135 -15.90 14.27 -20.44
C PRO A 135 -17.32 13.89 -20.87
N GLN A 136 -18.05 14.80 -21.51
CA GLN A 136 -19.48 14.64 -21.80
C GLN A 136 -19.78 13.32 -22.54
N ALA A 137 -18.92 12.90 -23.46
CA ALA A 137 -19.05 11.63 -24.17
C ALA A 137 -19.03 10.41 -23.23
N LEU A 138 -18.13 10.40 -22.23
CA LEU A 138 -18.06 9.33 -21.24
C LEU A 138 -19.26 9.36 -20.29
N ALA A 139 -19.71 10.55 -19.88
CA ALA A 139 -20.90 10.71 -19.06
C ALA A 139 -22.18 10.17 -19.75
N VAL A 140 -22.35 10.44 -21.05
CA VAL A 140 -23.47 9.91 -21.85
C VAL A 140 -23.37 8.38 -22.01
N ALA A 141 -22.16 7.84 -22.19
CA ALA A 141 -21.95 6.39 -22.24
C ALA A 141 -22.34 5.71 -20.91
N MET A 142 -21.93 6.28 -19.77
CA MET A 142 -22.30 5.79 -18.44
C MET A 142 -23.81 5.81 -18.20
N VAL A 143 -24.52 6.85 -18.65
CA VAL A 143 -26.00 6.91 -18.59
C VAL A 143 -26.61 5.83 -19.47
N THR A 144 -26.08 5.62 -20.67
CA THR A 144 -26.58 4.60 -21.61
C THR A 144 -26.46 3.21 -21.02
N GLU A 145 -25.31 2.88 -20.41
CA GLU A 145 -25.11 1.61 -19.71
C GLU A 145 -26.01 1.51 -18.48
N ALA A 146 -26.14 2.58 -17.68
CA ALA A 146 -27.05 2.58 -16.54
C ALA A 146 -28.53 2.38 -16.97
N ARG A 147 -28.92 2.88 -18.14
CA ARG A 147 -30.27 2.67 -18.70
C ARG A 147 -30.50 1.21 -19.06
N ARG A 148 -29.48 0.54 -19.62
CA ARG A 148 -29.51 -0.87 -20.01
C ARG A 148 -29.55 -1.80 -18.81
N THR A 149 -28.76 -1.52 -17.78
CA THR A 149 -28.62 -2.41 -16.61
C THR A 149 -29.65 -2.11 -15.52
N PHE A 150 -29.97 -0.84 -15.26
CA PHE A 150 -30.72 -0.41 -14.06
C PHE A 150 -32.01 0.37 -14.37
N GLY A 151 -32.33 0.57 -15.65
CA GLY A 151 -33.58 1.18 -16.09
C GLY A 151 -33.65 2.72 -15.95
N THR A 152 -34.82 3.29 -16.30
CA THR A 152 -35.00 4.73 -16.54
C THR A 152 -34.70 5.61 -15.33
N ARG A 153 -35.09 5.13 -14.15
CA ARG A 153 -34.98 5.91 -12.91
C ARG A 153 -33.52 6.06 -12.47
N ALA A 154 -32.71 5.01 -12.64
CA ALA A 154 -31.30 5.04 -12.31
C ALA A 154 -30.52 5.93 -13.28
N SER A 155 -30.76 5.79 -14.59
CA SER A 155 -30.11 6.62 -15.61
C SER A 155 -30.49 8.11 -15.48
N GLY A 156 -31.74 8.43 -15.17
CA GLY A 156 -32.19 9.82 -14.96
C GLY A 156 -31.65 10.47 -13.68
N ARG A 157 -31.35 9.69 -12.63
CA ARG A 157 -30.60 10.19 -11.46
C ARG A 157 -29.14 10.43 -11.81
N LEU A 158 -28.52 9.52 -12.54
CA LEU A 158 -27.13 9.62 -12.97
C LEU A 158 -26.90 10.83 -13.90
N TRP A 159 -27.82 11.09 -14.84
CA TRP A 159 -27.77 12.27 -15.72
C TRP A 159 -27.69 13.58 -14.93
N ARG A 160 -28.55 13.74 -13.91
CA ARG A 160 -28.57 14.90 -13.03
C ARG A 160 -27.32 14.99 -12.17
N HIS A 161 -26.86 13.86 -11.63
CA HIS A 161 -25.67 13.81 -10.79
C HIS A 161 -24.38 14.14 -11.54
N LEU A 162 -24.32 13.84 -12.84
CA LEU A 162 -23.20 14.17 -13.72
C LEU A 162 -23.27 15.61 -14.29
N GLY A 163 -24.35 16.36 -13.99
CA GLY A 163 -24.50 17.74 -14.46
C GLY A 163 -24.67 17.88 -15.98
N LEU A 164 -25.17 16.83 -16.65
CA LEU A 164 -25.40 16.87 -18.10
C LEU A 164 -26.51 17.88 -18.45
N PRO A 165 -26.44 18.51 -19.64
CA PRO A 165 -27.41 19.52 -20.04
C PRO A 165 -28.83 18.93 -20.08
N TRP A 166 -29.80 19.78 -19.77
CA TRP A 166 -31.20 19.38 -19.82
C TRP A 166 -31.62 19.17 -21.28
N VAL A 167 -32.42 18.14 -21.53
CA VAL A 167 -32.90 17.77 -22.88
C VAL A 167 -34.42 17.79 -22.87
N ASP A 168 -35.00 18.18 -23.99
CA ASP A 168 -36.44 18.23 -24.20
C ASP A 168 -37.08 16.87 -23.86
N GLY A 169 -38.07 16.88 -22.97
CA GLY A 169 -38.76 15.69 -22.46
C GLY A 169 -38.41 15.27 -21.03
N MET A 170 -37.42 15.89 -20.37
CA MET A 170 -37.09 15.60 -18.96
C MET A 170 -37.93 16.36 -17.92
N GLY A 171 -38.82 17.27 -18.34
CA GLY A 171 -39.61 18.15 -17.47
C GLY A 171 -38.99 19.55 -17.36
N GLU A 172 -39.32 20.34 -16.33
CA GLU A 172 -38.65 21.62 -16.07
C GLU A 172 -37.30 21.40 -15.34
N PRO A 173 -36.26 22.17 -15.69
CA PRO A 173 -34.99 22.14 -14.95
C PRO A 173 -35.22 22.58 -13.50
N PRO A 174 -34.52 22.01 -12.52
CA PRO A 174 -34.60 22.47 -11.13
C PRO A 174 -34.19 23.94 -11.06
N ALA A 175 -34.95 24.75 -10.33
CA ALA A 175 -34.70 26.18 -10.16
C ALA A 175 -33.22 26.40 -9.74
N GLN A 176 -32.49 27.18 -10.53
CA GLN A 176 -31.08 27.45 -10.28
C GLN A 176 -30.93 28.24 -8.97
N GLY A 177 -30.41 27.58 -7.94
CA GLY A 177 -30.11 28.20 -6.65
C GLY A 177 -30.49 27.29 -5.49
N VAL A 178 -29.50 26.96 -4.65
CA VAL A 178 -29.55 26.08 -3.46
C VAL A 178 -29.23 24.61 -3.76
N LEU A 179 -27.93 24.29 -3.75
CA LEU A 179 -27.46 23.00 -3.24
C LEU A 179 -27.80 22.97 -1.73
N PRO A 180 -28.66 22.08 -1.23
CA PRO A 180 -28.69 21.84 0.21
C PRO A 180 -27.46 21.01 0.54
N LEU A 181 -26.53 21.66 1.24
CA LEU A 181 -25.57 20.99 2.12
C LEU A 181 -26.34 20.02 3.04
N GLY A 182 -25.71 18.87 3.30
CA GLY A 182 -26.35 17.67 3.81
C GLY A 182 -27.25 17.84 5.04
N GLY A 183 -28.22 16.92 5.12
CA GLY A 183 -28.94 16.61 6.34
C GLY A 183 -28.95 15.09 6.52
N ALA A 184 -28.21 14.64 7.53
CA ALA A 184 -28.23 13.27 8.02
C ALA A 184 -29.65 12.84 8.41
N ARG A 185 -29.98 11.58 8.13
CA ARG A 185 -30.70 10.64 9.00
C ARG A 185 -30.65 9.24 8.40
#